data_AF-A0A1I0G5Z4-F1
#
_entry.id   AF-A0A1I0G5Z4-F1
#
_cell.length_a   1.000
_cell.length_b   1.000
_cell.length_c   1.000
_cell.angle_alpha   90.00
_cell.angle_beta   90.00
_cell.angle_gamma   90.00
#
_symmetry.space_group_name_H-M   'P 1'
#
loop_
_entity.id
_entity.type
_entity.pdbx_description
1 polymer ?
#
loop_
_entity_poly.entity_id
_entity_poly.type
_entity_poly.pdbx_seq_one_letter_code
_entity_poly.pdbx_strand_id
1 'polypeptide(L)'
;MLLAAPAQAGCEGCLCPGDPCRLCPLPAVAGETSKADEHEICARIRARVPATSAEPGSNEYFPSLDQSIAACVAEGGDVIRNRRRSEEFPSRFYCKPPVQIQTR
;
A
#
# COMPACT_ATOMS: atom_id res chain seq x y z
N MET A 1 -23.09 9.76 26.76
CA MET A 1 -21.70 9.43 26.37
C MET A 1 -21.77 8.16 25.54
N LEU A 2 -21.55 8.23 24.22
CA LEU A 2 -21.42 7.02 23.41
C LEU A 2 -20.03 6.42 23.67
N LEU A 3 -20.00 5.30 24.38
CA LEU A 3 -18.82 4.45 24.45
C LEU A 3 -18.66 3.78 23.09
N ALA A 4 -17.73 4.27 22.28
CA ALA A 4 -17.29 3.57 21.08
C ALA A 4 -16.59 2.27 21.51
N ALA A 5 -17.16 1.13 21.14
CA ALA A 5 -16.57 -0.18 21.39
C ALA A 5 -15.21 -0.28 20.67
N PRO A 6 -14.17 -0.88 21.28
CA PRO A 6 -12.95 -1.19 20.57
C PRO A 6 -13.25 -2.31 19.57
N ALA A 7 -13.46 -1.98 18.30
CA ALA A 7 -13.51 -2.95 17.21
C ALA A 7 -12.11 -3.51 16.88
N GLN A 8 -11.31 -3.84 17.90
CA GLN A 8 -9.94 -4.36 17.77
C GLN A 8 -9.87 -5.88 17.97
N ALA A 9 -11.00 -6.57 18.07
CA ALA A 9 -11.04 -8.02 18.19
C ALA A 9 -11.14 -8.67 16.80
N GLY A 10 -9.99 -9.10 16.24
CA GLY A 10 -9.95 -10.13 15.19
C GLY A 10 -9.50 -9.70 13.79
N CYS A 11 -8.87 -8.53 13.62
CA CYS A 11 -8.23 -8.22 12.34
C CYS A 11 -6.84 -8.84 12.28
N GLU A 12 -6.70 -9.96 11.56
CA GLU A 12 -5.43 -10.59 11.26
C GLU A 12 -4.94 -10.20 9.86
N GLY A 13 -3.68 -9.76 9.76
CA GLY A 13 -3.01 -9.42 8.51
C GLY A 13 -2.66 -7.93 8.37
N CYS A 14 -2.25 -7.54 7.16
CA CYS A 14 -1.74 -6.19 6.90
C CYS A 14 -2.82 -5.16 6.54
N LEU A 15 -4.01 -5.62 6.14
CA LEU A 15 -5.14 -4.76 5.76
C LEU A 15 -6.04 -4.51 6.96
N CYS A 16 -5.43 -4.07 8.05
CA CYS A 16 -6.11 -3.79 9.31
C CYS A 16 -6.07 -2.29 9.62
N PRO A 17 -7.08 -1.78 10.35
CA PRO A 17 -7.10 -0.39 10.77
C PRO A 17 -5.80 -0.02 11.48
N GLY A 18 -5.24 1.14 11.14
CA GLY A 18 -3.93 1.57 11.62
C GLY A 18 -2.72 1.05 10.83
N ASP A 19 -2.93 0.30 9.75
CA ASP A 19 -1.89 -0.10 8.77
C ASP A 19 -0.63 -0.71 9.43
N PRO A 20 -0.77 -1.84 10.15
CA PRO A 20 0.31 -2.40 10.96
C PRO A 20 1.54 -2.84 10.15
N CYS A 21 1.38 -3.04 8.84
CA CYS A 21 2.47 -3.40 7.93
C CYS A 21 3.02 -2.21 7.14
N ARG A 22 2.55 -0.98 7.39
CA ARG A 22 2.98 0.25 6.71
C ARG A 22 2.93 0.09 5.18
N LEU A 23 1.76 -0.36 4.69
CA LEU A 23 1.53 -0.70 3.30
C LEU A 23 1.60 0.54 2.39
N CYS A 24 2.30 0.42 1.27
CA CYS A 24 2.33 1.43 0.23
C CYS A 24 1.24 1.13 -0.81
N PRO A 25 0.29 2.04 -1.11
CA PRO A 25 -0.64 1.84 -2.23
C PRO A 25 0.09 1.81 -3.58
N LEU A 26 -0.31 0.91 -4.48
CA LEU A 26 0.24 0.77 -5.83
C LEU A 26 -0.87 0.88 -6.90
N PRO A 27 -0.62 1.58 -8.02
CA PRO A 27 0.46 2.56 -8.24
C PRO A 27 0.22 3.83 -7.42
N ALA A 28 1.24 4.67 -7.29
CA ALA A 28 1.04 6.00 -6.71
C ALA A 28 0.08 6.82 -7.59
N VAL A 29 -0.93 7.43 -6.98
CA VAL A 29 -1.88 8.30 -7.69
C VAL A 29 -1.44 9.75 -7.57
N ALA A 30 -1.53 10.51 -8.65
CA ALA A 30 -1.22 11.93 -8.64
C ALA A 30 -2.15 12.68 -7.67
N GLY A 31 -1.57 13.45 -6.76
CA GLY A 31 -2.31 14.21 -5.76
C GLY A 31 -2.55 13.48 -4.43
N GLU A 32 -2.23 12.18 -4.33
CA GLU A 32 -2.16 11.52 -3.02
C GLU A 32 -0.88 11.91 -2.30
N THR A 33 -1.02 12.40 -1.07
CA THR A 33 0.11 12.71 -0.21
C THR A 33 0.69 11.44 0.41
N SER A 34 2.01 11.30 0.28
CA SER A 34 2.85 10.39 1.05
C SER A 34 2.44 10.38 2.53
N LYS A 35 2.21 9.21 3.13
CA LYS A 35 2.06 9.13 4.59
C LYS A 35 3.43 9.46 5.21
N ALA A 36 3.46 10.35 6.21
CA ALA A 36 4.70 10.78 6.85
C ALA A 36 5.50 9.62 7.48
N ASP A 37 4.80 8.55 7.88
CA ASP A 37 5.38 7.34 8.45
C ASP A 37 5.36 6.16 7.46
N GLU A 38 5.48 6.40 6.17
CA GLU A 38 5.60 5.31 5.20
C GLU A 38 7.01 4.66 5.24
N HIS A 39 7.09 3.40 4.81
CA HIS A 39 8.39 2.72 4.72
C HIS A 39 9.23 3.29 3.57
N GLU A 40 10.56 3.28 3.70
CA GLU A 40 11.51 3.78 2.69
C GLU A 40 11.31 3.19 1.28
N ILE A 41 10.73 1.98 1.18
CA ILE A 41 10.44 1.33 -0.09
C ILE A 41 9.36 2.10 -0.85
N CYS A 42 8.36 2.67 -0.16
CA CYS A 42 7.32 3.45 -0.82
C CYS A 42 7.94 4.64 -1.56
N ALA A 43 8.89 5.32 -0.94
CA ALA A 43 9.62 6.43 -1.56
C ALA A 43 10.47 5.98 -2.75
N ARG A 44 11.15 4.83 -2.65
CA ARG A 44 11.93 4.26 -3.77
C ARG A 44 11.07 3.85 -4.96
N ILE A 45 9.89 3.25 -4.72
CA ILE A 45 8.94 2.90 -5.77
C ILE A 45 8.49 4.18 -6.49
N ARG A 46 8.11 5.23 -5.75
CA ARG A 46 7.70 6.52 -6.33
C ARG A 46 8.81 7.22 -7.12
N ALA A 47 10.07 7.02 -6.73
CA ALA A 47 11.21 7.53 -7.49
C ALA A 47 11.41 6.79 -8.83
N ARG A 48 10.99 5.53 -8.93
CA ARG A 48 11.11 4.72 -10.16
C ARG A 48 9.88 4.81 -11.05
N VAL A 49 8.70 4.85 -10.46
CA VAL A 49 7.42 4.85 -11.18
C VAL A 49 6.70 6.15 -10.86
N PRO A 50 6.53 7.04 -11.85
CA PRO A 50 5.85 8.30 -11.63
C PRO A 50 4.40 8.06 -11.23
N ALA A 51 3.86 8.99 -10.43
CA ALA A 51 2.47 8.94 -10.04
C ALA A 51 1.56 9.03 -11.28
N THR A 52 0.53 8.19 -11.32
CA THR A 52 -0.43 8.17 -12.42
C THR A 52 -1.68 8.96 -12.07
N SER A 53 -2.20 9.71 -13.03
CA SER A 53 -3.53 10.33 -12.92
C SER A 53 -4.61 9.44 -13.54
N ALA A 54 -4.26 8.26 -14.04
CA ALA A 54 -5.19 7.34 -14.68
C ALA A 54 -6.14 6.71 -13.65
N GLU A 55 -7.41 6.61 -14.01
CA GLU A 55 -8.42 6.02 -13.13
C GLU A 55 -8.16 4.52 -12.92
N PRO A 56 -8.35 3.98 -11.70
CA PRO A 56 -8.17 2.56 -11.43
C PRO A 56 -9.04 1.68 -12.34
N GLY A 57 -8.40 0.89 -13.20
CA GLY A 57 -9.08 0.00 -14.16
C GLY A 57 -9.21 0.54 -15.58
N SER A 58 -8.72 1.75 -15.86
CA SER A 58 -8.46 2.22 -17.22
C SER A 58 -7.28 1.48 -17.86
N ASN A 59 -7.19 1.50 -19.19
CA ASN A 59 -6.10 0.84 -19.91
C ASN A 59 -4.73 1.49 -19.58
N GLU A 60 -4.75 2.78 -19.35
CA GLU A 60 -3.61 3.65 -19.03
C GLU A 60 -3.09 3.43 -17.60
N TYR A 61 -3.93 2.89 -16.72
CA TYR A 61 -3.57 2.56 -15.34
C TYR A 61 -2.74 1.27 -15.24
N PHE A 62 -2.99 0.27 -16.09
CA PHE A 62 -2.32 -1.04 -15.99
C PHE A 62 -0.79 -0.96 -16.15
N PRO A 63 -0.21 -0.21 -17.11
CA PRO A 63 1.24 -0.08 -17.22
C PRO A 63 1.89 0.50 -15.95
N SER A 64 1.28 1.55 -15.36
CA SER A 64 1.77 2.14 -14.12
C SER A 64 1.67 1.16 -12.95
N LEU A 65 0.56 0.40 -12.86
CA LEU A 65 0.38 -0.63 -11.85
C LEU A 65 1.44 -1.73 -11.98
N ASP A 66 1.64 -2.28 -13.18
CA ASP A 66 2.59 -3.37 -13.43
C ASP A 66 4.03 -2.94 -13.12
N GLN A 67 4.42 -1.72 -13.52
CA GLN A 67 5.72 -1.15 -13.16
C GLN A 67 5.87 -0.97 -11.64
N SER A 68 4.82 -0.51 -10.97
CA SER A 68 4.83 -0.32 -9.51
C SER A 68 4.93 -1.64 -8.76
N ILE A 69 4.24 -2.69 -9.23
CA ILE A 69 4.33 -4.06 -8.73
C ILE A 69 5.75 -4.59 -8.92
N ALA A 70 6.31 -4.46 -10.12
CA ALA A 70 7.67 -4.91 -10.41
C ALA A 70 8.71 -4.18 -9.55
N ALA A 71 8.55 -2.87 -9.35
CA ALA A 71 9.41 -2.07 -8.48
C ALA A 71 9.31 -2.54 -7.01
N CYS A 72 8.11 -2.81 -6.49
CA CYS A 72 7.93 -3.33 -5.14
C CYS A 72 8.70 -4.65 -4.92
N VAL A 73 8.55 -5.60 -5.85
CA VAL A 73 9.23 -6.91 -5.78
C VAL A 73 10.75 -6.74 -5.91
N ALA A 74 11.21 -5.85 -6.79
CA ALA A 74 12.65 -5.58 -6.97
C ALA A 74 13.30 -4.95 -5.71
N GLU A 75 12.53 -4.23 -4.90
CA GLU A 75 12.97 -3.68 -3.61
C GLU A 75 12.87 -4.69 -2.45
N GLY A 76 12.46 -5.94 -2.74
CA GLY A 76 12.28 -7.00 -1.74
C GLY A 76 10.96 -6.94 -0.99
N GLY A 77 9.99 -6.14 -1.46
CA GLY A 77 8.65 -6.09 -0.90
C GLY A 77 7.73 -7.20 -1.45
N ASP A 78 6.71 -7.56 -0.67
CA ASP A 78 5.64 -8.47 -1.08
C ASP A 78 4.44 -7.68 -1.60
N VAL A 79 3.78 -8.16 -2.65
CA VAL A 79 2.59 -7.48 -3.19
C VAL A 79 1.32 -8.09 -2.60
N ILE A 80 0.55 -7.27 -1.87
CA ILE A 80 -0.74 -7.65 -1.32
C ILE A 80 -1.85 -7.16 -2.25
N ARG A 81 -2.68 -8.09 -2.70
CA ARG A 81 -3.92 -7.76 -3.39
C ARG A 81 -5.02 -7.48 -2.37
N ASN A 82 -5.48 -6.24 -2.31
CA ASN A 82 -6.62 -5.87 -1.50
C ASN A 82 -7.93 -6.35 -2.16
N ARG A 83 -8.62 -7.28 -1.48
CA ARG A 83 -9.96 -7.74 -1.84
C ARG A 83 -11.05 -7.04 -1.04
N ARG A 84 -10.69 -6.39 0.07
CA ARG A 84 -11.59 -5.67 0.98
C ARG A 84 -11.49 -4.18 0.66
N ARG A 85 -12.39 -3.67 -0.18
CA ARG A 85 -12.44 -2.25 -0.53
C ARG A 85 -13.03 -1.45 0.64
N SER A 86 -12.23 -1.23 1.66
CA SER A 86 -12.55 -0.38 2.81
C SER A 86 -12.10 1.06 2.53
N GLU A 87 -12.72 2.05 3.16
CA GLU A 87 -12.33 3.46 3.00
C GLU A 87 -10.88 3.73 3.42
N GLU A 88 -10.37 2.99 4.42
CA GLU A 88 -8.96 3.07 4.84
C GLU A 88 -7.97 2.48 3.84
N PHE A 89 -8.43 1.55 2.98
CA PHE A 89 -7.61 0.88 1.98
C PHE A 89 -8.27 0.96 0.59
N PRO A 90 -8.27 2.15 -0.05
CA PRO A 90 -8.97 2.36 -1.31
C PRO A 90 -8.27 1.68 -2.51
N SER A 91 -6.95 1.46 -2.42
CA SER A 91 -6.17 0.86 -3.50
C SER A 91 -6.41 -0.64 -3.62
N ARG A 92 -6.27 -1.16 -4.85
CA ARG A 92 -6.44 -2.60 -5.14
C ARG A 92 -5.19 -3.41 -4.85
N PHE A 93 -4.02 -2.79 -4.91
CA PHE A 93 -2.73 -3.42 -4.69
C PHE A 93 -1.92 -2.59 -3.72
N TYR A 94 -1.16 -3.26 -2.88
CA TYR A 94 -0.28 -2.66 -1.91
C TYR A 94 1.08 -3.34 -1.95
N CYS A 95 2.14 -2.56 -1.78
CA CYS A 95 3.45 -3.08 -1.44
C CYS A 95 3.53 -3.23 0.07
N LYS A 96 3.81 -4.45 0.52
CA LYS A 96 4.21 -4.76 1.89
C LYS A 96 5.74 -4.74 1.94
N PRO A 97 6.34 -3.82 2.70
CA PRO A 97 7.78 -3.83 2.90
C PRO A 97 8.25 -5.17 3.52
N PRO A 98 9.47 -5.63 3.23
CA PRO A 98 10.02 -6.81 3.85
C PRO A 98 10.06 -6.60 5.36
N VAL A 99 9.62 -7.62 6.11
CA VAL A 99 9.83 -7.63 7.55
C VAL A 99 11.35 -7.73 7.73
N GLN A 100 11.97 -6.67 8.28
CA GLN A 100 13.36 -6.77 8.68
C GLN A 100 13.44 -7.84 9.78
N ILE A 101 13.85 -9.04 9.39
CA ILE A 101 14.25 -10.07 10.34
C ILE A 101 15.46 -9.47 11.04
N GLN A 102 15.28 -8.90 12.23
CA GLN A 102 16.39 -8.55 13.10
C GLN A 102 17.09 -9.87 13.43
N THR A 103 18.12 -10.20 12.66
CA THR A 103 19.09 -11.23 13.04
C THR A 103 19.78 -10.71 14.29
N ARG A 104 19.31 -11.20 15.45
CA ARG A 104 19.95 -11.01 16.75
C ARG A 104 21.31 -11.68 16.79
#